data_AF-A0A932M1B4-F1
#
_entry.id   AF-A0A932M1B4-F1
#
_cell.length_a   1.000
_cell.length_b   1.000
_cell.length_c   1.000
_cell.angle_alpha   90.00
_cell.angle_beta   90.00
_cell.angle_gamma   90.00
#
_symmetry.space_group_name_H-M   'P 1'
#
loop_
_entity.id
_entity.type
_entity.pdbx_description
1 polymer ?
#
loop_
_entity_poly.entity_id
_entity_poly.type
_entity_poly.pdbx_seq_one_letter_code
_entity_poly.pdbx_strand_id
1 'polypeptide(L)'
;MSGEKGFTLIELMIVVAIIGILAAIAIPNFLRYQLKAKTAEAKVNLGAIKTSEESYRAENDIYFPAAASPAVAGVDTAKLAFVTNAGFTAIGFAPSGNVYYSYAVDSAAASQAALADGGGFAAATGAGGTTAPLLGYTATATGDLDGDNANQIYGLTNGGANVARSGAANVF
;
A
#
# COMPACT_ATOMS: atom_id res chain seq x y z
N MET A 1 47.15 42.36 -3.66
CA MET A 1 46.41 41.25 -4.32
C MET A 1 47.19 39.97 -4.03
N SER A 2 46.67 38.87 -3.51
CA SER A 2 45.47 38.51 -2.75
C SER A 2 45.90 37.17 -2.16
N GLY A 3 45.94 37.02 -0.84
CA GLY A 3 46.44 35.80 -0.20
C GLY A 3 45.51 34.62 -0.47
N GLU A 4 45.85 33.80 -1.47
CA GLU A 4 45.18 32.53 -1.72
C GLU A 4 45.58 31.54 -0.63
N LYS A 5 44.72 31.43 0.40
CA LYS A 5 44.82 30.36 1.40
C LYS A 5 44.34 29.06 0.75
N GLY A 6 45.27 28.17 0.42
CA GLY A 6 44.95 26.82 -0.04
C GLY A 6 44.32 25.98 1.08
N PHE A 7 43.31 25.18 0.72
CA PHE A 7 42.67 24.20 1.60
C PHE A 7 43.67 23.10 1.97
N THR A 8 43.77 22.71 3.24
CA THR A 8 44.67 21.61 3.62
C THR A 8 44.03 20.26 3.30
N LEU A 9 44.84 19.28 2.88
CA LEU A 9 44.37 17.91 2.66
C LEU A 9 43.78 17.30 3.94
N ILE A 10 44.32 17.66 5.10
CA ILE A 10 43.85 17.15 6.39
C ILE A 10 42.48 17.71 6.79
N GLU A 11 42.20 18.99 6.50
CA GLU A 11 40.86 19.57 6.67
C GLU A 11 39.84 18.80 5.83
N LEU A 12 40.18 18.49 4.59
CA LEU A 12 39.28 17.75 3.71
C LEU A 12 39.09 16.29 4.17
N MET A 13 40.12 15.63 4.69
CA MET A 13 40.02 14.27 5.23
C MET A 13 39.07 14.18 6.43
N ILE A 14 39.15 15.12 7.38
CA ILE A 14 38.28 15.13 8.56
C ILE A 14 36.82 15.38 8.15
N VAL A 15 36.59 16.28 7.20
CA VAL A 15 35.23 16.56 6.70
C VAL A 15 34.61 15.32 6.07
N VAL A 16 35.35 14.61 5.21
CA VAL A 16 34.85 13.37 4.59
C VAL A 16 34.60 12.28 5.65
N ALA A 17 35.45 12.18 6.67
CA ALA A 17 35.24 11.23 7.78
C ALA A 17 33.94 11.51 8.55
N ILE A 18 33.67 12.77 8.88
CA ILE A 18 32.44 13.16 9.58
C ILE A 18 31.20 12.91 8.70
N ILE A 19 31.24 13.30 7.43
CA ILE A 19 30.15 13.04 6.47
C ILE A 19 29.91 11.53 6.32
N GLY A 20 30.98 10.72 6.32
CA GLY A 20 30.87 9.26 6.29
C GLY A 20 30.12 8.67 7.48
N ILE A 21 30.41 9.13 8.70
CA ILE A 21 29.71 8.69 9.92
C ILE A 21 28.24 9.11 9.88
N LEU A 22 27.95 10.36 9.49
CA LEU A 22 26.58 10.87 9.38
C LEU A 22 25.78 10.09 8.33
N ALA A 23 26.38 9.82 7.17
CA ALA A 23 25.75 9.07 6.08
C ALA A 23 25.43 7.62 6.48
N ALA A 24 26.34 6.96 7.22
CA ALA A 24 26.15 5.58 7.67
C ALA A 24 24.90 5.41 8.55
N ILE A 25 24.56 6.41 9.38
CA ILE A 25 23.36 6.39 10.23
C ILE A 25 22.13 6.94 9.48
N ALA A 26 22.32 7.98 8.65
CA ALA A 26 21.23 8.67 7.99
C ALA A 26 20.59 7.86 6.86
N ILE A 27 21.39 7.17 6.03
CA ILE A 27 20.90 6.42 4.86
C ILE A 27 19.87 5.34 5.24
N PRO A 28 20.14 4.41 6.19
CA PRO A 28 19.17 3.36 6.52
C PRO A 28 17.88 3.95 7.12
N ASN A 29 17.99 5.02 7.92
CA ASN A 29 16.83 5.69 8.50
C ASN A 29 15.99 6.40 7.43
N PHE A 30 16.63 7.05 6.46
CA PHE A 30 15.95 7.72 5.36
C PHE A 30 15.18 6.73 4.48
N LEU A 31 15.76 5.56 4.19
CA LEU A 31 15.08 4.50 3.45
C LEU A 31 13.83 4.00 4.18
N ARG A 32 13.91 3.76 5.50
CA ARG A 32 12.75 3.39 6.32
C ARG A 32 11.66 4.46 6.33
N TYR A 33 12.05 5.73 6.39
CA TYR A 33 11.09 6.84 6.36
C TYR A 33 10.36 6.91 5.01
N GLN A 34 11.07 6.73 3.90
CA GLN A 34 10.45 6.64 2.57
C GLN A 34 9.47 5.47 2.47
N LEU A 35 9.84 4.28 2.93
CA LEU A 35 8.94 3.12 2.94
C LEU A 35 7.69 3.40 3.78
N LYS A 36 7.85 3.99 4.97
CA LYS A 36 6.71 4.38 5.82
C LYS A 36 5.78 5.36 5.13
N ALA A 37 6.32 6.37 4.45
CA ALA A 37 5.52 7.32 3.66
C ALA A 37 4.75 6.61 2.54
N LYS A 38 5.38 5.65 1.83
CA LYS A 38 4.74 4.83 0.79
C LYS A 38 3.62 3.95 1.37
N THR A 39 3.83 3.31 2.53
CA THR A 39 2.78 2.50 3.20
C THR A 39 1.59 3.34 3.68
N ALA A 40 1.79 4.64 3.93
CA ALA A 40 0.71 5.54 4.34
C ALA A 40 -0.30 5.76 3.20
N GLU A 41 0.15 5.72 1.94
CA GLU A 41 -0.73 5.80 0.76
C GLU A 41 -1.79 4.69 0.78
N ALA A 42 -1.38 3.44 1.07
CA ALA A 42 -2.31 2.30 1.15
C ALA A 42 -3.41 2.54 2.19
N LYS A 43 -3.06 3.07 3.37
CA LYS A 43 -4.02 3.34 4.44
C LYS A 43 -5.02 4.43 4.06
N VAL A 44 -4.56 5.50 3.41
CA VAL A 44 -5.41 6.60 2.94
C VAL A 44 -6.41 6.09 1.89
N ASN A 45 -5.92 5.35 0.89
CA ASN A 45 -6.77 4.83 -0.17
C ASN A 45 -7.75 3.76 0.31
N LEU A 46 -7.35 2.86 1.21
CA LEU A 46 -8.27 1.91 1.84
C LEU A 46 -9.35 2.61 2.67
N GLY A 47 -9.00 3.70 3.35
CA GLY A 47 -9.98 4.54 4.06
C GLY A 47 -10.99 5.19 3.11
N ALA A 48 -10.51 5.72 1.97
CA ALA A 48 -11.37 6.29 0.94
C ALA A 48 -12.30 5.23 0.29
N ILE A 49 -11.80 4.02 0.03
CA ILE A 49 -12.62 2.89 -0.43
C ILE A 49 -13.71 2.58 0.59
N LYS A 50 -13.36 2.50 1.89
CA LYS A 50 -14.35 2.29 2.95
C LYS A 50 -15.47 3.34 2.93
N THR A 51 -15.12 4.62 2.85
CA THR A 51 -16.12 5.70 2.79
C THR A 51 -16.99 5.60 1.53
N SER A 52 -16.40 5.20 0.41
CA SER A 52 -17.09 5.00 -0.87
C SER A 52 -18.09 3.84 -0.78
N GLU A 53 -17.68 2.70 -0.21
CA GLU A 53 -18.54 1.53 0.05
C GLU A 53 -19.67 1.85 1.03
N GLU A 54 -19.40 2.61 2.09
CA GLU A 54 -20.42 3.03 3.06
C GLU A 54 -21.46 3.96 2.43
N SER A 55 -21.02 4.85 1.53
CA SER A 55 -21.91 5.74 0.78
C SER A 55 -22.77 4.95 -0.22
N TYR A 56 -22.16 4.03 -0.96
CA TYR A 56 -22.87 3.17 -1.90
C TYR A 56 -23.93 2.30 -1.21
N ARG A 57 -23.59 1.73 -0.04
CA ARG A 57 -24.54 0.98 0.79
C ARG A 57 -25.69 1.84 1.29
N ALA A 58 -25.44 3.10 1.66
CA ALA A 58 -26.51 3.98 2.14
C ALA A 58 -27.57 4.26 1.05
N GLU A 59 -27.19 4.18 -0.23
CA GLU A 59 -28.08 4.40 -1.37
C GLU A 59 -28.71 3.10 -1.91
N ASN A 60 -27.98 1.98 -1.86
CA ASN A 60 -28.34 0.74 -2.55
C ASN A 60 -28.56 -0.46 -1.61
N ASP A 61 -28.43 -0.27 -0.30
CA ASP A 61 -28.52 -1.29 0.77
C ASP A 61 -27.55 -2.49 0.63
N ILE A 62 -26.57 -2.39 -0.27
CA ILE A 62 -25.62 -3.46 -0.60
C ILE A 62 -24.21 -2.89 -0.77
N TYR A 63 -23.18 -3.71 -0.56
CA TYR A 63 -21.81 -3.39 -0.98
C TYR A 63 -21.51 -3.89 -2.38
N PHE A 64 -20.53 -3.27 -3.05
CA PHE A 64 -20.19 -3.60 -4.43
C PHE A 64 -18.74 -4.10 -4.55
N PRO A 65 -18.49 -5.28 -5.13
CA PRO A 65 -17.12 -5.77 -5.27
C PRO A 65 -16.36 -5.03 -6.39
N ALA A 66 -15.06 -4.85 -6.21
CA ALA A 66 -14.17 -4.23 -7.19
C ALA A 66 -12.95 -5.10 -7.43
N ALA A 67 -12.68 -5.42 -8.70
CA ALA A 67 -11.51 -6.21 -9.08
C ALA A 67 -10.21 -5.44 -8.75
N ALA A 68 -9.13 -6.18 -8.56
CA ALA A 68 -7.81 -5.61 -8.30
C ALA A 68 -7.40 -4.60 -9.39
N SER A 69 -7.07 -3.38 -8.98
CA SER A 69 -6.54 -2.34 -9.86
C SER A 69 -5.43 -1.54 -9.18
N PRO A 70 -4.26 -1.38 -9.82
CA PRO A 70 -3.80 -2.06 -11.03
C PRO A 70 -3.84 -3.60 -10.88
N ALA A 71 -3.98 -4.34 -11.99
CA ALA A 71 -4.15 -5.81 -11.97
C ALA A 71 -2.94 -6.57 -11.38
N VAL A 72 -1.78 -5.93 -11.36
CA VAL A 72 -0.55 -6.44 -10.75
C VAL A 72 -0.12 -5.45 -9.66
N ALA A 73 0.40 -5.97 -8.55
CA ALA A 73 1.00 -5.16 -7.50
C ALA A 73 2.27 -4.45 -8.00
N GLY A 74 2.50 -3.21 -7.56
CA GLY A 74 3.79 -2.55 -7.77
C GLY A 74 4.90 -3.30 -7.03
N VAL A 75 6.07 -3.39 -7.64
CA VAL A 75 7.27 -4.05 -7.08
C VAL A 75 8.39 -3.01 -6.93
N ASP A 76 9.22 -3.14 -5.91
CA ASP A 76 10.39 -2.30 -5.63
C ASP A 76 10.05 -0.80 -5.68
N THR A 77 8.92 -0.45 -5.05
CA THR A 77 8.43 0.93 -5.00
C THR A 77 8.11 1.56 -6.36
N ALA A 78 7.85 0.75 -7.39
CA ALA A 78 7.31 1.24 -8.65
C ALA A 78 5.86 1.70 -8.47
N LYS A 79 5.54 2.86 -9.06
CA LYS A 79 4.15 3.33 -9.18
C LYS A 79 3.53 2.81 -10.45
N LEU A 80 2.33 2.27 -10.35
CA LEU A 80 1.54 1.78 -11.49
C LEU A 80 0.32 2.66 -11.71
N ALA A 81 -0.11 2.77 -12.96
CA ALA A 81 -1.32 3.51 -13.32
C ALA A 81 -2.55 2.78 -12.77
N PHE A 82 -3.37 3.48 -11.98
CA PHE A 82 -4.65 2.95 -11.56
C PHE A 82 -5.63 2.99 -12.73
N VAL A 83 -6.29 1.87 -12.99
CA VAL A 83 -7.30 1.76 -14.06
C VAL A 83 -8.66 1.58 -13.38
N THR A 84 -9.50 2.60 -13.44
CA THR A 84 -10.84 2.52 -12.86
C THR A 84 -11.66 1.47 -13.61
N ASN A 85 -12.08 0.44 -12.88
CA ASN A 85 -12.91 -0.64 -13.41
C ASN A 85 -14.39 -0.43 -13.04
N ALA A 86 -15.26 -1.35 -13.46
CA ALA A 86 -16.69 -1.26 -13.20
C ALA A 86 -17.03 -1.16 -11.71
N GLY A 87 -16.31 -1.89 -10.84
CA GLY A 87 -16.54 -1.85 -9.39
C GLY A 87 -16.12 -0.53 -8.77
N PHE A 88 -14.92 -0.05 -9.10
CA PHE A 88 -14.46 1.27 -8.64
C PHE A 88 -15.28 2.43 -9.21
N THR A 89 -15.86 2.27 -10.41
CA THR A 89 -16.81 3.24 -10.97
C THR A 89 -18.12 3.23 -10.19
N ALA A 90 -18.65 2.05 -9.83
CA ALA A 90 -19.92 1.91 -9.11
C ALA A 90 -19.87 2.57 -7.73
N ILE A 91 -18.76 2.41 -7.00
CA ILE A 91 -18.59 3.02 -5.67
C ILE A 91 -18.05 4.46 -5.75
N GLY A 92 -17.68 4.95 -6.93
CA GLY A 92 -17.16 6.31 -7.11
C GLY A 92 -15.73 6.53 -6.58
N PHE A 93 -14.91 5.48 -6.50
CA PHE A 93 -13.54 5.56 -6.02
C PHE A 93 -12.52 5.70 -7.16
N ALA A 94 -11.64 6.69 -7.07
CA ALA A 94 -10.43 6.78 -7.89
C ALA A 94 -9.30 7.50 -7.11
N PRO A 95 -8.10 6.91 -7.01
CA PRO A 95 -6.95 7.56 -6.40
C PRO A 95 -6.36 8.65 -7.32
N SER A 96 -5.68 9.64 -6.74
CA SER A 96 -5.00 10.68 -7.52
C SER A 96 -3.67 10.17 -8.08
N GLY A 97 -3.62 9.93 -9.39
CA GLY A 97 -2.41 9.54 -10.11
C GLY A 97 -2.00 8.09 -9.87
N ASN A 98 -0.72 7.79 -10.12
CA ASN A 98 -0.20 6.43 -10.01
C ASN A 98 0.00 6.01 -8.55
N VAL A 99 -0.26 4.73 -8.28
CA VAL A 99 -0.30 4.12 -6.95
C VAL A 99 0.79 3.07 -6.76
N TYR A 100 1.27 2.87 -5.53
CA TYR A 100 2.23 1.82 -5.20
C TYR A 100 1.57 0.44 -4.97
N TYR A 101 0.30 0.44 -4.61
CA TYR A 101 -0.44 -0.77 -4.26
C TYR A 101 -1.54 -1.05 -5.27
N SER A 102 -1.82 -2.33 -5.48
CA SER A 102 -3.04 -2.81 -6.13
C SER A 102 -4.18 -2.86 -5.11
N TYR A 103 -5.32 -2.25 -5.43
CA TYR A 103 -6.49 -2.22 -4.57
C TYR A 103 -7.58 -3.13 -5.09
N ALA A 104 -8.23 -3.89 -4.23
CA ALA A 104 -9.38 -4.71 -4.57
C ALA A 104 -10.43 -4.66 -3.45
N VAL A 105 -11.70 -4.88 -3.79
CA VAL A 105 -12.79 -5.10 -2.84
C VAL A 105 -13.44 -6.43 -3.15
N ASP A 106 -13.38 -7.35 -2.18
CA ASP A 106 -14.02 -8.66 -2.27
C ASP A 106 -15.25 -8.73 -1.36
N SER A 107 -16.17 -9.60 -1.74
CA SER A 107 -17.36 -9.97 -1.00
C SER A 107 -17.05 -10.78 0.25
N ALA A 108 -17.68 -10.44 1.37
CA ALA A 108 -17.53 -11.20 2.61
C ALA A 108 -18.02 -12.67 2.54
N ALA A 109 -18.68 -13.09 1.44
CA ALA A 109 -19.13 -14.46 1.22
C ALA A 109 -18.08 -15.39 0.58
N ALA A 110 -17.06 -14.84 -0.11
CA ALA A 110 -15.96 -15.64 -0.67
C ALA A 110 -14.73 -15.68 0.25
N SER A 111 -14.60 -14.72 1.17
CA SER A 111 -13.37 -14.50 1.95
C SER A 111 -13.49 -14.82 3.45
N GLN A 112 -14.42 -15.69 3.88
CA GLN A 112 -14.51 -16.16 5.28
C GLN A 112 -13.89 -17.55 5.54
N ALA A 113 -13.40 -18.25 4.52
CA ALA A 113 -12.77 -19.58 4.70
C ALA A 113 -11.26 -19.56 5.03
N ALA A 114 -10.59 -18.40 4.96
CA ALA A 114 -9.15 -18.28 5.24
C ALA A 114 -8.82 -17.79 6.66
N LEU A 115 -9.84 -17.55 7.50
CA LEU A 115 -9.69 -16.86 8.78
C LEU A 115 -9.30 -17.78 9.97
N ALA A 116 -9.12 -19.08 9.75
CA ALA A 116 -8.89 -20.05 10.82
C ALA A 116 -7.41 -20.43 11.07
N ASP A 117 -6.46 -20.02 10.22
CA ASP A 117 -5.07 -20.51 10.31
C ASP A 117 -3.99 -19.45 10.02
N GLY A 118 -4.23 -18.18 10.37
CA GLY A 118 -3.22 -17.12 10.22
C GLY A 118 -2.76 -16.86 8.77
N GLY A 119 -3.54 -17.32 7.79
CA GLY A 119 -3.31 -17.14 6.36
C GLY A 119 -3.90 -15.83 5.86
N GLY A 120 -3.20 -15.20 4.92
CA GLY A 120 -3.45 -13.83 4.55
C GLY A 120 -4.76 -13.49 3.90
N PHE A 121 -5.02 -12.19 3.87
CA PHE A 121 -5.95 -11.58 2.92
C PHE A 121 -5.57 -12.14 1.56
N ALA A 122 -6.38 -13.06 1.04
CA ALA A 122 -6.20 -13.51 -0.32
C ALA A 122 -6.31 -12.24 -1.17
N ALA A 123 -5.21 -11.89 -1.86
CA ALA A 123 -5.26 -10.90 -2.91
C ALA A 123 -6.40 -11.35 -3.82
N ALA A 124 -7.46 -10.55 -3.94
CA ALA A 124 -8.68 -10.96 -4.63
C ALA A 124 -8.31 -11.44 -6.04
N THR A 125 -8.28 -12.75 -6.23
CA THR A 125 -8.05 -13.39 -7.52
C THR A 125 -9.35 -13.30 -8.30
N GLY A 126 -9.61 -12.09 -8.81
CA GLY A 126 -10.65 -11.80 -9.79
C GLY A 126 -12.05 -11.64 -9.20
N ALA A 127 -12.43 -10.40 -8.89
CA ALA A 127 -13.85 -10.03 -8.89
C ALA A 127 -14.32 -9.91 -10.34
N GLY A 128 -14.59 -11.04 -10.99
CA GLY A 128 -15.35 -11.05 -12.23
C GLY A 128 -16.78 -10.63 -11.91
N GLY A 129 -17.07 -9.33 -11.98
CA GLY A 129 -18.39 -8.67 -11.98
C GLY A 129 -19.62 -9.50 -11.63
N THR A 130 -19.68 -10.12 -10.45
CA THR A 130 -20.91 -10.74 -9.95
C THR A 130 -21.60 -9.73 -9.06
N THR A 131 -22.68 -9.17 -9.61
CA THR A 131 -23.63 -8.24 -9.00
C THR A 131 -24.45 -8.88 -7.88
N ALA A 132 -23.82 -9.68 -7.02
CA ALA A 132 -24.50 -10.29 -5.89
C ALA A 132 -24.63 -9.24 -4.78
N PRO A 133 -25.80 -9.04 -4.17
CA PRO A 133 -25.97 -8.13 -3.04
C PRO A 133 -25.18 -8.66 -1.84
N LEU A 134 -24.19 -7.89 -1.37
CA LEU A 134 -23.25 -8.31 -0.33
C LEU A 134 -23.60 -7.63 0.99
N LEU A 135 -23.78 -8.40 2.06
CA LEU A 135 -23.99 -7.90 3.43
C LEU A 135 -22.67 -7.46 4.13
N GLY A 136 -21.53 -7.62 3.45
CA GLY A 136 -20.21 -7.17 3.91
C GLY A 136 -19.15 -7.23 2.82
N TYR A 137 -18.03 -6.54 3.04
CA TYR A 137 -16.90 -6.45 2.11
C TYR A 137 -15.56 -6.54 2.86
N THR A 138 -14.52 -6.93 2.12
CA THR A 138 -13.11 -6.83 2.51
C THR A 138 -12.35 -6.07 1.42
N ALA A 139 -11.84 -4.88 1.74
CA ALA A 139 -10.94 -4.13 0.88
C ALA A 139 -9.50 -4.55 1.16
N THR A 140 -8.68 -4.73 0.12
CA THR A 140 -7.27 -5.11 0.23
C THR A 140 -6.38 -4.19 -0.60
N ALA A 141 -5.18 -3.90 -0.10
CA ALA A 141 -4.10 -3.22 -0.80
C ALA A 141 -2.87 -4.13 -0.82
N THR A 142 -2.39 -4.49 -2.01
CA THR A 142 -1.29 -5.46 -2.22
C THR A 142 -0.14 -4.78 -2.96
N GLY A 143 1.08 -4.84 -2.41
CA GLY A 143 2.27 -4.19 -2.97
C GLY A 143 3.55 -4.82 -2.44
N ASP A 144 4.66 -4.72 -3.17
CA ASP A 144 5.99 -5.11 -2.72
C ASP A 144 6.89 -3.86 -2.72
N LEU A 145 7.09 -3.25 -1.55
CA LEU A 145 7.89 -2.03 -1.42
C LEU A 145 9.36 -2.30 -1.10
N ASP A 146 9.70 -3.48 -0.59
CA ASP A 146 11.06 -3.87 -0.19
C ASP A 146 11.79 -4.73 -1.22
N GLY A 147 11.11 -5.12 -2.29
CA GLY A 147 11.70 -5.82 -3.43
C GLY A 147 12.12 -7.25 -3.09
N ASP A 148 11.56 -7.83 -2.03
CA ASP A 148 11.86 -9.18 -1.56
C ASP A 148 10.96 -10.25 -2.20
N ASN A 149 10.14 -9.85 -3.18
CA ASN A 149 9.15 -10.68 -3.84
C ASN A 149 8.06 -11.22 -2.90
N ALA A 150 7.94 -10.68 -1.68
CA ALA A 150 6.88 -10.98 -0.74
C ALA A 150 5.89 -9.79 -0.66
N ASN A 151 4.67 -10.02 -1.13
CA ASN A 151 3.66 -8.98 -1.12
C ASN A 151 3.27 -8.58 0.32
N GLN A 152 3.32 -7.28 0.57
CA GLN A 152 2.73 -6.62 1.72
C GLN A 152 1.24 -6.42 1.43
N ILE A 153 0.39 -7.08 2.21
CA ILE A 153 -1.07 -6.98 2.06
C ILE A 153 -1.66 -6.26 3.27
N TYR A 154 -2.45 -5.23 3.01
CA TYR A 154 -3.21 -4.48 4.01
C TYR A 154 -4.70 -4.66 3.74
N GLY A 155 -5.49 -5.06 4.75
CA GLY A 155 -6.93 -5.30 4.60
C GLY A 155 -7.82 -4.42 5.49
N LEU A 156 -9.08 -4.27 5.11
CA LEU A 156 -10.11 -3.61 5.90
C LEU A 156 -11.47 -4.28 5.66
N THR A 157 -12.17 -4.67 6.73
CA THR A 157 -13.48 -5.36 6.65
C THR A 157 -14.56 -4.54 7.35
N ASN A 158 -15.80 -4.65 6.89
CA ASN A 158 -16.99 -3.94 7.41
C ASN A 158 -17.23 -4.12 8.94
N GLY A 159 -16.85 -5.26 9.54
CA GLY A 159 -17.29 -5.67 10.88
C GLY A 159 -16.39 -5.33 12.08
N GLY A 160 -15.24 -4.70 11.89
CA GLY A 160 -14.33 -4.40 13.00
C GLY A 160 -12.86 -4.53 12.61
N ALA A 161 -12.01 -3.77 13.31
CA ALA A 161 -10.60 -3.61 13.03
C ALA A 161 -9.89 -4.93 12.76
N ASN A 162 -9.18 -5.02 11.63
CA ASN A 162 -7.75 -5.37 11.61
C ASN A 162 -7.18 -5.22 10.21
N VAL A 163 -6.38 -4.17 10.06
CA VAL A 163 -5.31 -4.10 9.08
C VAL A 163 -4.28 -5.16 9.47
N ALA A 164 -4.57 -6.44 9.25
CA ALA A 164 -3.52 -7.44 9.41
C ALA A 164 -2.60 -7.32 8.19
N ARG A 165 -1.30 -7.51 8.43
CA ARG A 165 -0.32 -7.79 7.39
C ARG A 165 -0.32 -9.31 7.28
N SER A 166 -0.48 -9.85 6.08
CA SER A 166 -0.13 -11.24 5.88
C SER A 166 0.69 -11.38 4.61
N GLY A 167 1.82 -12.06 4.78
CA GLY A 167 3.04 -11.87 4.00
C GLY A 167 4.20 -11.70 4.97
N ALA A 168 5.18 -12.61 4.87
CA ALA A 168 6.15 -12.98 5.89
C ALA A 168 6.98 -11.83 6.52
N ALA A 169 7.41 -12.10 7.75
CA ALA A 169 8.57 -11.59 8.48
C ALA A 169 8.65 -10.09 8.84
N ASN A 170 8.84 -9.87 10.15
CA ASN A 170 9.43 -8.73 10.86
C ASN A 170 9.30 -7.33 10.26
N VAL A 171 8.50 -6.49 10.93
CA VAL A 171 8.82 -5.06 11.05
C VAL A 171 9.49 -4.89 12.41
N PHE A 172 10.75 -4.47 12.43
CA PHE A 172 11.39 -3.90 13.63
C PHE A 172 10.70 -2.61 14.04
#